data_AF-A0A7C7JKZ4-F1
#
_entry.id   AF-A0A7C7JKZ4-F1
#
_cell.length_a   1.000
_cell.length_b   1.000
_cell.length_c   1.000
_cell.angle_alpha   90.00
_cell.angle_beta   90.00
_cell.angle_gamma   90.00
#
_symmetry.space_group_name_H-M   'P 1'
#
loop_
_entity.id
_entity.type
_entity.pdbx_description
1 polymer ?
#
loop_
_entity_poly.entity_id
_entity_poly.type
_entity_poly.pdbx_seq_one_letter_code
_entity_poly.pdbx_strand_id
1 'polypeptide(L)'
;CMVKYTQTCWETFVAKFPLIGVDLSFANLRGANLSFANLSGANLSGADLRSAYLSSAYLEGADLRGAIFDPEEIKKAKNWDKAIYDDGMKKKLGLI
;
A
#
# COMPACT_ATOMS: atom_id res chain seq x y z
N CYS A 1 -9.90 -4.71 -25.49
CA CYS A 1 -9.97 -6.09 -26.02
C CYS A 1 -11.10 -6.83 -25.31
N MET A 2 -11.83 -7.66 -26.04
CA MET A 2 -13.11 -8.28 -25.71
C MET A 2 -13.12 -9.06 -24.38
N VAL A 3 -14.09 -8.81 -23.48
CA VAL A 3 -15.21 -9.70 -23.10
C VAL A 3 -16.26 -8.84 -22.35
N LYS A 4 -17.51 -8.80 -22.84
CA LYS A 4 -18.69 -8.31 -22.08
C LYS A 4 -19.45 -9.54 -21.56
N TYR A 5 -19.26 -9.94 -20.31
CA TYR A 5 -20.14 -10.91 -19.62
C TYR A 5 -20.09 -10.70 -18.11
N THR A 6 -20.60 -9.56 -17.68
CA THR A 6 -21.38 -9.30 -16.45
C THR A 6 -21.47 -7.78 -16.38
N GLN A 7 -22.65 -7.24 -16.08
CA GLN A 7 -22.77 -5.81 -15.84
C GLN A 7 -21.92 -5.46 -14.62
N THR A 8 -20.79 -4.81 -14.82
CA THR A 8 -20.18 -4.00 -13.77
C THR A 8 -19.63 -2.75 -14.40
N CYS A 9 -20.33 -1.64 -14.17
CA CYS A 9 -19.88 -0.30 -14.54
C CYS A 9 -18.54 -0.05 -13.85
N TRP A 10 -17.51 0.22 -14.64
CA TRP A 10 -16.14 0.52 -14.22
C TRP A 10 -16.02 1.88 -13.49
N GLU A 11 -17.13 2.60 -13.33
CA GLU A 11 -17.16 3.93 -12.72
C GLU A 11 -17.37 3.92 -11.18
N THR A 12 -17.54 2.77 -10.52
CA THR A 12 -17.69 2.70 -9.05
C THR A 12 -16.85 1.62 -8.35
N PHE A 13 -15.89 1.00 -9.05
CA PHE A 13 -15.26 -0.22 -8.53
C PHE A 13 -13.95 0.00 -7.73
N VAL A 14 -13.19 1.08 -7.96
CA VAL A 14 -11.91 1.27 -7.26
C VAL A 14 -12.08 1.64 -5.77
N ALA A 15 -13.28 2.12 -5.38
CA ALA A 15 -13.54 2.58 -4.01
C ALA A 15 -14.01 1.48 -3.02
N LYS A 16 -14.20 0.22 -3.46
CA LYS A 16 -14.86 -0.81 -2.64
C LYS A 16 -14.20 -2.19 -2.60
N PHE A 17 -12.98 -2.33 -3.12
CA PHE A 17 -12.19 -3.54 -2.95
C PHE A 17 -11.05 -3.24 -1.99
N PRO A 18 -11.14 -3.70 -0.73
CA PRO A 18 -10.00 -3.66 0.15
C PRO A 18 -8.85 -4.38 -0.54
N LEU A 19 -7.68 -3.75 -0.65
CA LEU A 19 -6.46 -4.39 -1.12
C LEU A 19 -5.88 -5.33 -0.04
N ILE A 20 -6.75 -5.84 0.83
CA ILE A 20 -6.39 -6.70 1.95
C ILE A 20 -5.82 -8.00 1.39
N GLY A 21 -4.59 -8.32 1.75
CA GLY A 21 -3.93 -9.54 1.28
C GLY A 21 -3.64 -9.58 -0.21
N VAL A 22 -3.72 -8.45 -0.93
CA VAL A 22 -3.35 -8.39 -2.35
C VAL A 22 -1.83 -8.44 -2.49
N ASP A 23 -1.37 -9.17 -3.51
CA ASP A 23 0.04 -9.15 -3.89
C ASP A 23 0.34 -7.96 -4.80
N LEU A 24 1.09 -7.00 -4.25
CA LEU A 24 1.63 -5.81 -4.90
C LEU A 24 3.16 -5.80 -4.80
N SER A 25 3.78 -6.96 -4.58
CA SER A 25 5.24 -7.05 -4.47
C SER A 25 5.92 -6.58 -5.75
N PHE A 26 7.00 -5.81 -5.59
CA PHE A 26 7.75 -5.17 -6.67
C PHE A 26 6.93 -4.28 -7.62
N ALA A 27 5.69 -3.92 -7.26
CA ALA A 27 4.85 -3.06 -8.06
C ALA A 27 5.44 -1.64 -8.13
N ASN A 28 5.31 -1.00 -9.29
CA ASN A 28 5.57 0.42 -9.43
C ASN A 28 4.28 1.20 -9.08
N LEU A 29 4.26 1.75 -7.87
CA LEU A 29 3.16 2.55 -7.32
C LEU A 29 3.60 4.02 -7.14
N ARG A 30 4.64 4.45 -7.85
CA ARG A 30 5.18 5.79 -7.76
C ARG A 30 4.11 6.83 -8.12
N GLY A 31 3.87 7.79 -7.25
CA GLY A 31 2.84 8.83 -7.45
C GLY A 31 1.39 8.33 -7.35
N ALA A 32 1.16 7.06 -7.01
CA ALA A 32 -0.18 6.53 -6.88
C ALA A 32 -0.94 7.21 -5.74
N ASN A 33 -2.22 7.50 -5.94
CA ASN A 33 -3.10 7.93 -4.87
C ASN A 33 -3.68 6.70 -4.15
N LEU A 34 -3.12 6.38 -2.99
CA LEU A 34 -3.55 5.30 -2.10
C LEU A 34 -4.17 5.85 -0.81
N SER A 35 -4.55 7.14 -0.82
CA SER A 35 -5.16 7.78 0.35
C SER A 35 -6.45 7.03 0.71
N PHE A 36 -6.66 6.78 2.01
CA PHE A 36 -7.79 6.01 2.52
C PHE A 36 -7.88 4.54 2.05
N ALA A 37 -6.91 4.03 1.28
CA ALA A 37 -6.91 2.64 0.82
C ALA A 37 -6.76 1.69 2.01
N ASN A 38 -7.46 0.57 1.96
CA ASN A 38 -7.25 -0.51 2.91
C ASN A 38 -6.20 -1.48 2.34
N LEU A 39 -4.95 -1.36 2.80
CA LEU A 39 -3.80 -2.17 2.42
C LEU A 39 -3.43 -3.17 3.53
N SER A 40 -4.30 -3.39 4.53
CA SER A 40 -3.99 -4.28 5.65
C SER A 40 -3.67 -5.68 5.16
N GLY A 41 -2.53 -6.24 5.56
CA GLY A 41 -2.08 -7.57 5.10
C GLY A 41 -1.62 -7.64 3.64
N ALA A 42 -1.61 -6.54 2.89
CA ALA A 42 -1.10 -6.54 1.51
C ALA A 42 0.39 -6.88 1.47
N ASN A 43 0.82 -7.62 0.44
CA ASN A 43 2.24 -7.80 0.17
C ASN A 43 2.74 -6.62 -0.68
N LEU A 44 3.46 -5.68 -0.06
CA LEU A 44 4.10 -4.53 -0.72
C LEU A 44 5.63 -4.68 -0.76
N SER A 45 6.14 -5.89 -0.54
CA SER A 45 7.58 -6.12 -0.47
C SER A 45 8.26 -5.70 -1.76
N GLY A 46 9.34 -4.92 -1.66
CA GLY A 46 10.05 -4.39 -2.83
C GLY A 46 9.29 -3.36 -3.69
N ALA A 47 8.07 -2.95 -3.33
CA ALA A 47 7.29 -2.00 -4.12
C ALA A 47 7.93 -0.60 -4.13
N ASP A 48 7.79 0.13 -5.25
CA ASP A 48 8.19 1.53 -5.36
C ASP A 48 6.99 2.44 -5.05
N LEU A 49 6.99 3.02 -3.85
CA LEU A 49 5.96 3.92 -3.31
C LEU A 49 6.45 5.38 -3.24
N ARG A 50 7.56 5.73 -3.92
CA ARG A 50 8.07 7.11 -3.91
C ARG A 50 6.99 8.08 -4.40
N SER A 51 6.81 9.19 -3.70
CA SER A 51 5.77 10.18 -4.02
C SER A 51 4.32 9.65 -4.03
N ALA A 52 4.04 8.42 -3.57
CA ALA A 52 2.67 7.92 -3.42
C ALA A 52 1.97 8.67 -2.29
N TYR A 53 0.64 8.82 -2.36
CA TYR A 53 -0.14 9.44 -1.29
C TYR A 53 -0.74 8.34 -0.41
N LEU A 54 -0.34 8.27 0.86
CA LEU A 54 -0.74 7.21 1.80
C LEU A 54 -1.52 7.75 3.00
N SER A 55 -1.92 9.02 2.94
CA SER A 55 -2.70 9.69 3.97
C SER A 55 -3.96 8.89 4.32
N SER A 56 -4.09 8.52 5.60
CA SER A 56 -5.20 7.69 6.11
C SER A 56 -5.34 6.27 5.53
N ALA A 57 -4.35 5.76 4.77
CA ALA A 57 -4.35 4.36 4.32
C ALA A 57 -4.17 3.40 5.51
N TYR A 58 -4.72 2.19 5.47
CA TYR A 58 -4.55 1.20 6.55
C TYR A 58 -3.44 0.21 6.17
N LEU A 59 -2.40 0.08 7.01
CA LEU A 59 -1.22 -0.76 6.73
C LEU A 59 -1.02 -1.91 7.74
N GLU A 60 -2.02 -2.21 8.56
CA GLU A 60 -1.90 -3.24 9.59
C GLU A 60 -1.55 -4.59 8.98
N GLY A 61 -0.39 -5.16 9.35
CA GLY A 61 0.10 -6.42 8.82
C GLY A 61 0.57 -6.39 7.35
N ALA A 62 0.62 -5.22 6.70
CA ALA A 62 1.16 -5.10 5.35
C ALA A 62 2.67 -5.42 5.33
N ASP A 63 3.15 -6.13 4.32
CA ASP A 63 4.58 -6.43 4.17
C ASP A 63 5.29 -5.33 3.38
N LEU A 64 6.09 -4.51 4.07
CA LEU A 64 6.84 -3.38 3.50
C LEU A 64 8.35 -3.66 3.41
N ARG A 65 8.79 -4.91 3.60
CA ARG A 65 10.21 -5.28 3.53
C ARG A 65 10.78 -4.93 2.16
N GLY A 66 11.90 -4.20 2.13
CA GLY A 66 12.53 -3.74 0.90
C GLY A 66 11.72 -2.74 0.06
N ALA A 67 10.54 -2.30 0.50
CA ALA A 67 9.78 -1.27 -0.21
C ALA A 67 10.52 0.08 -0.14
N ILE A 68 10.37 0.88 -1.20
CA ILE A 68 10.98 2.20 -1.30
C ILE A 68 9.88 3.25 -1.11
N PHE A 69 9.92 3.98 0.00
CA PHE A 69 8.95 5.02 0.31
C PHE A 69 9.62 6.17 1.08
N ASP A 70 8.93 7.30 1.12
CA ASP A 70 9.30 8.44 1.94
C ASP A 70 8.82 8.20 3.39
N PRO A 71 9.70 8.18 4.41
CA PRO A 71 9.32 7.91 5.80
C PRO A 71 8.27 8.89 6.36
N GLU A 72 8.26 10.13 5.87
CA GLU A 72 7.29 11.13 6.31
C GLU A 72 5.89 10.90 5.71
N GLU A 73 5.80 10.18 4.59
CA GLU A 73 4.51 9.83 3.99
C GLU A 73 3.94 8.55 4.59
N ILE A 74 4.77 7.53 4.88
CA ILE A 74 4.30 6.30 5.53
C ILE A 74 3.71 6.58 6.91
N LYS A 75 4.27 7.54 7.67
CA LYS A 75 3.77 7.95 8.99
C LYS A 75 2.39 8.61 8.96
N LYS A 76 1.89 9.02 7.78
CA LYS A 76 0.53 9.58 7.61
C LYS A 76 -0.53 8.50 7.41
N ALA A 77 -0.11 7.26 7.16
CA ALA A 77 -1.01 6.12 7.13
C ALA A 77 -1.47 5.77 8.56
N LYS A 78 -2.51 4.97 8.66
CA LYS A 78 -3.03 4.39 9.89
C LYS A 78 -2.41 3.03 10.13
N ASN A 79 -2.08 2.75 11.40
CA ASN A 79 -1.47 1.48 11.82
C ASN A 79 -0.18 1.16 11.04
N TRP A 80 0.56 2.18 10.61
CA TRP A 80 1.80 2.00 9.85
C TRP A 80 2.83 1.26 10.70
N ASP A 81 2.94 1.58 11.98
CA ASP A 81 3.82 0.94 12.95
C ASP A 81 3.54 -0.57 13.15
N LYS A 82 2.34 -1.04 12.77
CA LYS A 82 1.94 -2.44 12.78
C LYS A 82 2.23 -3.18 11.46
N ALA A 83 2.80 -2.52 10.47
CA ALA A 83 3.25 -3.18 9.26
C ALA A 83 4.53 -4.00 9.52
N ILE A 84 4.84 -4.90 8.60
CA ILE A 84 6.02 -5.76 8.66
C ILE A 84 7.18 -5.04 7.95
N TYR A 85 8.26 -4.81 8.69
CA TYR A 85 9.45 -4.09 8.23
C TYR A 85 10.71 -4.93 8.41
N ASP A 86 11.70 -4.69 7.55
CA ASP A 86 13.08 -5.14 7.83
C ASP A 86 13.76 -4.20 8.84
N ASP A 87 14.85 -4.67 9.45
CA ASP A 87 15.53 -3.92 10.51
C ASP A 87 16.15 -2.61 10.01
N GLY A 88 16.57 -2.56 8.74
CA GLY A 88 17.05 -1.34 8.12
C GLY A 88 15.98 -0.26 8.05
N MET A 89 14.75 -0.65 7.73
CA MET A 89 13.60 0.26 7.68
C MET A 89 13.11 0.63 9.08
N LYS A 90 13.08 -0.31 10.03
CA LYS A 90 12.75 0.00 11.43
C LYS A 90 13.66 1.10 11.98
N LYS A 91 14.97 1.03 11.69
CA LYS A 91 15.93 2.07 12.07
C LYS A 91 15.61 3.43 11.43
N LYS A 92 15.26 3.47 10.14
CA LYS A 92 14.87 4.71 9.45
C LYS A 92 13.58 5.33 10.01
N LEU A 93 12.67 4.49 10.50
CA LEU A 93 11.42 4.90 11.11
C LEU A 93 11.55 5.22 12.61
N GLY A 94 12.72 4.98 13.22
CA GLY A 94 12.94 5.16 14.65
C GLY A 94 12.17 4.15 15.52
N LEU A 95 11.88 2.96 14.99
CA LEU A 95 11.17 1.87 15.69
C LEU A 95 12.10 1.00 16.54
N ILE A 96 13.40 1.01 16.24
CA ILE A 96 14.47 0.29 16.97
C ILE A 96 15.69 1.17 17.11
#